data_AF-A0A6M0G6M2-F1
#
_entry.id   AF-A0A6M0G6M2-F1
#
_cell.length_a   1.000
_cell.length_b   1.000
_cell.length_c   1.000
_cell.angle_alpha   90.00
_cell.angle_beta   90.00
_cell.angle_gamma   90.00
#
_symmetry.space_group_name_H-M   'P 1'
#
loop_
_entity.id
_entity.type
_entity.pdbx_description
1 polymer ?
#
loop_
_entity_poly.entity_id
_entity_poly.type
_entity_poly.pdbx_seq_one_letter_code
_entity_poly.pdbx_strand_id
1 'polypeptide(L)' 'NQIIELPDWIGVEVSDDPRYFNANLVENPFSQWLKE' A
#
# COMPACT_ATOMS: atom_id res chain seq x y z
N ASN A 1 -10.74 12.36 14.87
CA ASN A 1 -10.04 11.09 14.59
C ASN A 1 -10.83 9.95 15.18
N GLN A 2 -11.29 9.03 14.34
CA GLN A 2 -11.95 7.80 14.78
C GLN A 2 -10.89 6.74 15.06
N ILE A 3 -11.00 6.05 16.18
CA ILE A 3 -10.13 4.92 16.51
C ILE A 3 -10.75 3.68 15.85
N ILE A 4 -9.95 2.98 15.05
CA ILE A 4 -10.34 1.73 14.38
C ILE A 4 -9.47 0.62 14.96
N GLU A 5 -10.09 -0.40 15.53
CA GLU A 5 -9.37 -1.61 15.93
C GLU A 5 -9.08 -2.45 14.69
N LEU A 6 -7.79 -2.66 14.41
CA LEU A 6 -7.35 -3.48 13.30
C LEU A 6 -7.19 -4.94 13.76
N PRO A 7 -7.73 -5.92 13.02
CA PRO A 7 -7.44 -7.33 13.25
C PRO A 7 -5.96 -7.67 13.06
N ASP A 8 -5.51 -8.76 13.70
CA ASP A 8 -4.10 -9.20 13.67
C ASP A 8 -3.56 -9.56 12.27
N TRP A 9 -4.44 -9.83 11.30
CA TRP A 9 -4.05 -10.15 9.93
C TRP A 9 -3.80 -8.92 9.06
N ILE A 10 -4.16 -7.72 9.55
CA ILE A 10 -3.92 -6.47 8.83
C ILE A 10 -2.42 -6.15 8.87
N GLY A 11 -1.86 -5.92 7.69
CA GLY A 11 -0.49 -5.47 7.53
C GLY A 11 -0.33 -3.96 7.72
N VAL A 12 0.79 -3.43 7.22
CA VAL A 12 1.10 -2.00 7.27
C VAL A 12 0.09 -1.20 6.43
N GLU A 13 -0.37 -0.08 6.97
CA GLU A 13 -1.19 0.88 6.22
C GLU A 13 -0.33 1.56 5.13
N VAL A 14 -0.80 1.53 3.89
CA VAL A 14 -0.09 2.08 2.72
C VAL A 14 -0.88 3.17 1.99
N SER A 15 -1.90 3.73 2.64
CA SER A 15 -2.80 4.75 2.07
C SER A 15 -2.07 5.99 1.57
N ASP A 16 -0.97 6.36 2.24
CA ASP A 16 -0.16 7.53 1.92
C ASP A 16 1.09 7.19 1.09
N ASP A 17 1.33 5.92 0.78
CA ASP A 17 2.48 5.49 -0.02
C ASP A 17 2.12 5.56 -1.52
N PRO A 18 2.74 6.47 -2.30
CA PRO A 18 2.41 6.63 -3.70
C PRO A 18 2.65 5.38 -4.54
N ARG A 19 3.54 4.48 -4.13
CA ARG A 19 3.80 3.23 -4.88
C ARG A 19 2.51 2.43 -5.07
N TYR A 20 1.62 2.45 -4.10
CA TYR A 20 0.37 1.68 -4.09
C TYR A 20 -0.82 2.41 -4.73
N PHE A 21 -0.66 3.63 -5.22
CA PHE A 21 -1.74 4.33 -5.91
C PHE A 21 -2.07 3.64 -7.25
N ASN A 22 -3.35 3.53 -7.62
CA ASN A 22 -3.77 2.88 -8.87
C ASN A 22 -3.12 3.50 -10.12
N ALA A 23 -2.96 4.83 -10.14
CA ALA A 23 -2.28 5.53 -11.24
C ALA A 23 -0.80 5.15 -11.34
N ASN A 24 -0.14 4.91 -10.20
CA ASN A 24 1.26 4.51 -10.18
C ASN A 24 1.42 3.00 -10.47
N LEU A 25 0.47 2.15 -10.05
CA LEU A 25 0.48 0.71 -10.34
C LEU A 25 0.25 0.39 -11.82
N VAL A 26 -0.50 1.22 -12.56
CA VAL A 26 -0.66 1.03 -14.01
C VAL A 26 0.61 1.46 -14.78
N GLU A 27 1.35 2.44 -14.27
CA GLU A 27 2.60 2.93 -14.87
C GLU A 27 3.83 2.09 -14.48
N ASN A 28 3.91 1.66 -13.22
CA ASN A 28 4.98 0.83 -12.65
C ASN A 28 4.37 -0.32 -11.81
N PRO A 29 3.94 -1.41 -12.48
CA PRO A 29 3.38 -2.58 -11.81
C PRO A 29 4.27 -3.14 -10.71
N PHE A 30 3.65 -3.75 -9.69
CA PHE A 30 4.34 -4.36 -8.55
C PHE A 30 5.47 -5.34 -8.95
N SER A 31 5.32 -6.04 -10.08
CA SER A 31 6.34 -6.96 -10.60
C SER A 31 7.65 -6.29 -11.00
N GLN A 32 7.66 -4.96 -11.16
CA GLN A 32 8.81 -4.15 -11.55
C GLN A 32 9.46 -3.43 -10.37
N TRP A 33 8.89 -3.55 -9.17
CA TRP A 33 9.45 -2.89 -8.00
C TRP A 33 10.78 -3.53 -7.63
N LEU A 34 11.76 -2.70 -7.24
CA LEU A 34 13.03 -3.19 -6.72
C LEU A 34 12.73 -4.02 -5.45
N LYS A 35 13.26 -5.24 -5.39
CA LYS A 35 13.17 -6.05 -4.18
C LYS A 35 13.97 -5.35 -3.07
N GLU A 36 13.28 -5.00 -1.99
CA GLU A 36 13.89 -4.66 -0.71
C GLU A 36 14.58 -5.88 -0.09
#